data_AF-A0A1Q8QD06-F1
#
_entry.id   AF-A0A1Q8QD06-F1
#
_cell.length_a   1.000
_cell.length_b   1.000
_cell.length_c   1.000
_cell.angle_alpha   90.00
_cell.angle_beta   90.00
_cell.angle_gamma   90.00
#
_symmetry.space_group_name_H-M   'P 1'
#
loop_
_entity.id
_entity.type
_entity.pdbx_description
1 polymer ?
#
loop_
_entity_poly.entity_id
_entity_poly.type
_entity_poly.pdbx_seq_one_letter_code
_entity_poly.pdbx_strand_id
1 'polypeptide(L)'
;MTARPVIAIDPALCTGCGRCAAVCPVGAIAGPDGQAKTIDAAACVLCGQCVQLCTAFAAPFDDEPRDVAAICRARGLSGTAGPVFAAYSRCDLPAAQALAADGAKVAMVQCAPAVRVTLAEEFGLPPGTLTPGKLAAALRRLGFAGVYDTTFAADVTIMEESAELLGRIDSGVALPLFTSCCPAWVRHVETAWPALIPHLSSCKSPQQMAGALF
;
A
#
# COMPACT_ATOMS: atom_id res chain seq x y z
N MET A 1 19.54 -13.95 0.23
CA MET A 1 18.35 -13.59 1.02
C MET A 1 17.23 -13.28 0.04
N THR A 2 16.25 -14.17 -0.12
CA THR A 2 15.09 -13.90 -0.98
C THR A 2 14.26 -12.79 -0.35
N ALA A 3 14.09 -11.68 -1.06
CA ALA A 3 13.33 -10.53 -0.56
C ALA A 3 11.88 -10.95 -0.25
N ARG A 4 11.37 -10.60 0.93
CA ARG A 4 9.98 -10.87 1.32
C ARG A 4 9.03 -10.10 0.38
N PRO A 5 8.08 -10.77 -0.29
CA PRO A 5 7.20 -10.13 -1.28
C PRO A 5 6.31 -9.06 -0.62
N VAL A 6 5.95 -8.02 -1.38
CA VAL A 6 5.08 -6.92 -0.90
C VAL A 6 3.65 -7.40 -0.69
N ILE A 7 3.15 -8.30 -1.55
CA ILE A 7 1.84 -8.93 -1.45
C ILE A 7 2.04 -10.44 -1.59
N ALA A 8 1.37 -11.22 -0.75
CA ALA A 8 1.45 -12.67 -0.74
C ALA A 8 0.09 -13.31 -0.42
N ILE A 9 -0.04 -14.59 -0.77
CA ILE A 9 -1.16 -15.46 -0.37
C ILE A 9 -0.57 -16.58 0.47
N ASP A 10 -1.06 -16.72 1.70
CA ASP A 10 -0.73 -17.84 2.58
C ASP A 10 -1.53 -19.08 2.13
N PRO A 11 -0.87 -20.12 1.61
CA PRO A 11 -1.55 -21.31 1.12
C PRO A 11 -2.21 -22.10 2.25
N ALA A 12 -1.75 -21.98 3.50
CA ALA A 12 -2.36 -22.67 4.63
C ALA A 12 -3.70 -22.04 5.04
N LEU A 13 -3.88 -20.73 4.78
CA LEU A 13 -5.14 -20.03 5.06
C LEU A 13 -6.06 -19.96 3.82
N CYS A 14 -5.52 -20.06 2.61
CA CYS A 14 -6.29 -19.87 1.39
C CYS A 14 -7.33 -20.98 1.18
N THR A 15 -8.59 -20.59 0.98
CA THR A 15 -9.69 -21.52 0.67
C THR A 15 -9.83 -21.84 -0.82
N GLY A 16 -9.07 -21.17 -1.70
CA GLY A 16 -9.17 -21.36 -3.14
C GLY A 16 -10.43 -20.80 -3.81
N CYS A 17 -11.16 -19.88 -3.15
CA CYS A 17 -12.42 -19.31 -3.66
C CYS A 17 -12.33 -18.43 -4.93
N GLY A 18 -11.11 -18.09 -5.39
CA GLY A 18 -10.91 -17.38 -6.67
C GLY A 18 -11.25 -15.89 -6.70
N ARG A 19 -11.85 -15.32 -5.65
CA ARG A 19 -12.22 -13.88 -5.61
C ARG A 19 -11.02 -12.96 -5.90
N CYS A 20 -9.83 -13.32 -5.41
CA CYS A 20 -8.61 -12.56 -5.64
C CYS A 20 -8.17 -12.57 -7.12
N ALA A 21 -8.41 -13.67 -7.84
CA ALA A 21 -8.15 -13.76 -9.26
C ALA A 21 -9.16 -12.92 -10.05
N ALA A 22 -10.44 -12.97 -9.66
CA ALA A 22 -11.51 -12.21 -10.33
C ALA A 22 -11.30 -10.68 -10.28
N VAL A 23 -10.74 -10.13 -9.20
CA VAL A 23 -10.46 -8.69 -9.11
C VAL A 23 -9.15 -8.28 -9.79
N CYS A 24 -8.27 -9.23 -10.10
CA CYS A 24 -6.89 -8.90 -10.46
C CYS A 24 -6.86 -8.20 -11.83
N PRO A 25 -6.46 -6.92 -11.91
CA PRO A 25 -6.58 -6.15 -13.15
C PRO A 25 -5.64 -6.63 -14.27
N VAL A 26 -4.63 -7.42 -13.90
CA VAL A 26 -3.57 -7.89 -14.80
C VAL A 26 -3.50 -9.42 -14.88
N GLY A 27 -4.49 -10.13 -14.32
CA GLY A 27 -4.55 -11.59 -14.38
C GLY A 27 -3.39 -12.32 -13.69
N ALA A 28 -2.69 -11.66 -12.75
CA ALA A 28 -1.49 -12.21 -12.11
C ALA A 28 -1.75 -13.29 -11.05
N ILE A 29 -2.99 -13.75 -10.87
CA ILE A 29 -3.36 -14.73 -9.84
C ILE A 29 -4.04 -15.92 -10.48
N ALA A 30 -3.51 -17.12 -10.23
CA ALA A 30 -4.00 -18.36 -10.83
C ALA A 30 -4.09 -19.50 -9.80
N GLY A 31 -4.70 -20.61 -10.20
CA GLY A 31 -4.80 -21.84 -9.41
C GLY A 31 -6.18 -22.51 -9.56
N PRO A 32 -6.29 -23.85 -9.46
CA PRO A 32 -7.56 -24.56 -9.52
C PRO A 32 -8.52 -24.15 -8.40
N ASP A 33 -9.82 -24.34 -8.60
CA ASP A 33 -10.82 -24.07 -7.56
C ASP A 33 -10.69 -25.04 -6.38
N GLY A 34 -10.88 -24.52 -5.18
CA GLY A 34 -10.64 -25.24 -3.93
C GLY A 34 -9.15 -25.45 -3.60
N GLN A 35 -8.22 -24.97 -4.44
CA GLN A 35 -6.78 -25.01 -4.18
C GLN A 35 -6.24 -23.60 -3.93
N ALA A 36 -5.16 -23.53 -3.15
CA ALA A 36 -4.50 -22.26 -2.84
C ALA A 36 -4.08 -21.54 -4.14
N LYS A 37 -4.44 -20.25 -4.23
CA LYS A 37 -4.09 -19.42 -5.39
C LYS A 37 -2.64 -18.94 -5.27
N THR A 38 -1.96 -18.81 -6.39
CA THR A 38 -0.58 -18.32 -6.50
C THR A 38 -0.53 -16.99 -7.23
N ILE A 39 0.47 -16.17 -6.92
CA ILE A 39 0.69 -14.87 -7.57
C ILE A 39 1.90 -15.00 -8.50
N ASP A 40 1.73 -14.68 -9.77
CA ASP A 40 2.84 -14.42 -10.69
C ASP A 40 3.47 -13.07 -10.35
N ALA A 41 4.66 -13.12 -9.75
CA ALA A 41 5.40 -11.95 -9.33
C ALA A 41 5.86 -11.06 -10.50
N ALA A 42 6.01 -11.60 -11.72
CA ALA A 42 6.39 -10.84 -12.89
C ALA A 42 5.22 -9.98 -13.38
N ALA A 43 4.03 -10.58 -13.50
CA ALA A 43 2.80 -9.91 -13.93
C ALA A 43 2.19 -8.99 -12.86
N CYS A 44 2.35 -9.30 -11.57
CA CYS A 44 1.67 -8.57 -10.50
C CYS A 44 2.13 -7.11 -10.37
N VAL A 45 1.21 -6.17 -10.53
CA VAL A 45 1.48 -4.72 -10.40
C VAL A 45 1.45 -4.20 -8.96
N LEU A 46 1.27 -5.09 -7.97
CA LEU A 46 1.28 -4.78 -6.55
C LEU A 46 0.19 -3.80 -6.05
N CYS A 47 -0.98 -3.76 -6.70
CA CYS A 47 -2.07 -2.85 -6.33
C CYS A 47 -2.83 -3.22 -5.04
N GLY A 48 -2.65 -4.44 -4.52
CA GLY A 48 -3.24 -4.87 -3.25
C GLY A 48 -4.75 -5.17 -3.28
N GLN A 49 -5.42 -5.10 -4.43
CA GLN A 49 -6.87 -5.38 -4.51
C GLN A 49 -7.23 -6.76 -3.95
N CYS A 50 -6.41 -7.78 -4.24
CA CYS A 50 -6.59 -9.13 -3.71
C CYS A 50 -6.56 -9.21 -2.17
N VAL A 51 -5.83 -8.31 -1.50
CA VAL A 51 -5.76 -8.22 -0.04
C VAL A 51 -7.06 -7.64 0.50
N GLN A 52 -7.57 -6.57 -0.11
CA GLN A 52 -8.76 -5.85 0.36
C GLN A 52 -10.04 -6.69 0.36
N LEU A 53 -10.19 -7.61 -0.58
CA LEU A 53 -11.39 -8.46 -0.69
C LEU A 53 -11.24 -9.83 -0.04
N CYS A 54 -10.06 -10.17 0.47
CA CYS A 54 -9.81 -11.49 1.01
C CYS A 54 -10.75 -11.76 2.18
N THR A 55 -11.40 -12.91 2.16
CA THR A 55 -12.34 -13.34 3.21
C THR A 55 -11.92 -14.65 3.86
N ALA A 56 -10.84 -15.26 3.37
CA ALA A 56 -10.21 -16.38 4.05
C ALA A 56 -9.29 -15.82 5.14
N PHE A 57 -9.56 -16.16 6.39
CA PHE A 57 -8.79 -15.71 7.54
C PHE A 57 -8.65 -16.83 8.57
N ALA A 58 -7.76 -16.61 9.54
CA ALA A 58 -7.73 -17.33 10.81
C ALA A 58 -7.98 -16.32 11.94
N ALA A 59 -8.84 -16.65 12.89
CA ALA A 59 -9.10 -15.85 14.06
C ALA A 59 -8.73 -16.60 15.35
N PRO A 60 -8.39 -15.88 16.44
CA PRO A 60 -8.04 -16.51 17.72
C PRO A 60 -9.16 -17.34 18.37
N PHE A 61 -10.39 -17.20 17.88
CA PHE A 61 -11.61 -17.82 18.41
C PHE A 61 -12.23 -18.84 17.43
N ASP A 62 -11.49 -19.25 16.39
CA ASP A 62 -11.95 -20.32 15.49
C ASP A 62 -12.00 -21.68 16.22
N ASP A 63 -12.99 -22.51 15.87
CA ASP A 63 -13.16 -23.86 16.42
C ASP A 63 -11.97 -24.77 16.13
N GLU A 64 -11.33 -24.60 14.97
CA GLU A 64 -10.06 -25.23 14.63
C GLU A 64 -8.90 -24.32 15.09
N PRO A 65 -8.16 -24.70 16.14
CA PRO A 65 -7.11 -23.85 16.68
C PRO A 65 -5.98 -23.71 15.67
N ARG A 66 -5.85 -22.51 15.09
CA ARG A 66 -4.67 -22.09 14.33
C ARG A 66 -3.78 -21.23 15.21
N ASP A 67 -2.46 -21.37 15.08
CA ASP A 67 -1.50 -20.53 15.81
C ASP A 67 -1.41 -19.13 15.16
N VAL A 68 -2.47 -18.33 15.36
CA VAL A 68 -2.56 -16.93 14.90
C VAL A 68 -1.39 -16.13 15.44
N ALA A 69 -0.95 -16.41 16.67
CA ALA A 69 0.21 -15.73 17.26
C ALA A 69 1.51 -16.01 16.49
N ALA A 70 1.74 -17.24 16.04
CA ALA A 70 2.87 -17.57 15.16
C ALA A 70 2.76 -16.88 13.80
N ILE A 71 1.57 -16.84 13.21
CA ILE A 71 1.33 -16.12 11.94
C ILE A 71 1.65 -14.63 12.10
N CYS A 72 1.18 -14.00 13.17
CA CYS A 72 1.48 -12.60 13.49
C CYS A 72 3.00 -12.37 13.63
N ARG A 73 3.71 -13.21 14.39
CA ARG A 73 5.17 -13.13 14.53
C ARG A 73 5.88 -13.26 13.19
N ALA A 74 5.51 -14.25 12.38
CA ALA A 74 6.11 -14.49 11.07
C ALA A 74 5.87 -13.33 10.08
N ARG A 75 4.74 -12.64 10.20
CA ARG A 75 4.37 -11.51 9.33
C ARG A 75 4.80 -10.15 9.87
N GLY A 76 5.34 -10.07 11.08
CA GLY A 76 5.74 -8.82 11.73
C GLY A 76 4.56 -7.98 12.22
N LEU A 77 3.43 -8.62 12.49
CA LEU A 77 2.23 -7.99 13.05
C LEU A 77 2.33 -7.91 14.58
N SER A 78 1.65 -6.94 15.20
CA SER A 78 1.50 -6.91 16.65
C SER A 78 0.66 -8.10 17.13
N GLY A 79 1.06 -8.74 18.23
CA GLY A 79 0.41 -9.94 18.78
C GLY A 79 -1.03 -9.78 19.30
N THR A 80 -1.59 -8.58 19.21
CA THR A 80 -2.99 -8.24 19.54
C THR A 80 -3.91 -8.21 18.31
N ALA A 81 -3.44 -8.69 17.15
CA ALA A 81 -4.20 -8.61 15.90
C ALA A 81 -5.44 -9.51 15.95
N GLY A 82 -6.56 -8.99 15.42
CA GLY A 82 -7.76 -9.76 15.14
C GLY A 82 -7.53 -10.80 14.03
N PRO A 83 -8.50 -11.02 13.12
CA PRO A 83 -8.34 -12.02 12.07
C PRO A 83 -7.13 -11.75 11.18
N VAL A 84 -6.35 -12.79 10.87
CA VAL A 84 -5.24 -12.74 9.91
C VAL A 84 -5.65 -13.37 8.59
N PHE A 85 -5.64 -12.57 7.52
CA PHE A 85 -6.15 -12.99 6.21
C PHE A 85 -5.14 -13.78 5.39
N ALA A 86 -5.64 -14.61 4.47
CA ALA A 86 -4.81 -15.41 3.57
C ALA A 86 -4.03 -14.54 2.59
N ALA A 87 -4.68 -13.57 1.91
CA ALA A 87 -3.97 -12.57 1.14
C ALA A 87 -3.59 -11.40 2.05
N TYR A 88 -2.33 -11.01 2.06
CA TYR A 88 -1.83 -9.96 2.94
C TYR A 88 -0.71 -9.14 2.29
N SER A 89 -0.54 -7.93 2.79
CA SER A 89 0.61 -7.07 2.48
C SER A 89 1.72 -7.26 3.50
N ARG A 90 2.95 -7.07 3.07
CA ARG A 90 4.13 -7.00 3.94
C ARG A 90 3.92 -5.96 5.04
N CYS A 91 4.15 -6.34 6.30
CA CYS A 91 4.12 -5.43 7.43
C CYS A 91 5.55 -5.10 7.88
N ASP A 92 5.91 -3.81 7.82
CA ASP A 92 7.23 -3.31 8.24
C ASP A 92 7.15 -2.62 9.61
N LEU A 93 6.13 -2.95 10.43
CA LEU A 93 5.94 -2.41 11.78
C LEU A 93 7.17 -2.56 12.69
N PRO A 94 7.88 -3.70 12.75
CA PRO A 94 9.06 -3.83 13.62
C PRO A 94 10.17 -2.84 13.24
N ALA A 95 10.34 -2.56 11.94
CA ALA A 95 11.32 -1.58 11.47
C ALA A 95 10.91 -0.15 11.84
N ALA A 96 9.61 0.17 11.71
CA ALA A 96 9.08 1.48 12.11
C ALA A 96 9.21 1.69 13.64
N GLN A 97 8.94 0.66 14.45
CA GLN A 97 9.13 0.72 15.91
C GLN A 97 10.60 0.91 16.28
N ALA A 98 11.51 0.18 15.63
CA ALA A 98 12.94 0.34 15.85
C ALA A 98 13.41 1.77 15.49
N LEU A 99 12.93 2.33 14.37
CA LEU A 99 13.24 3.71 13.98
C LEU A 99 12.71 4.72 15.01
N ALA A 100 11.46 4.57 15.47
CA ALA A 100 10.84 5.49 16.43
C ALA A 100 11.49 5.42 17.84
N ALA A 101 12.08 4.27 18.21
CA ALA A 101 12.80 4.10 19.46
C ALA A 101 14.29 4.52 19.39
N ASP A 102 14.81 4.74 18.18
CA ASP A 102 16.22 5.09 17.96
C ASP A 102 16.47 6.59 18.18
N GLY A 103 16.89 6.93 19.41
CA GLY A 103 17.21 8.31 19.78
C GLY A 103 18.42 8.93 19.04
N ALA A 104 19.17 8.15 18.25
CA ALA A 104 20.23 8.67 17.39
C ALA A 104 19.70 9.13 16.02
N LYS A 105 18.43 8.87 15.69
CA LYS A 105 17.80 9.25 14.43
C LYS A 105 16.64 10.20 14.65
N VAL A 106 16.41 11.06 13.67
CA VAL A 106 15.17 11.85 13.59
C VAL A 106 14.12 10.99 12.89
N ALA A 107 13.28 10.31 13.68
CA ALA A 107 12.20 9.49 13.14
C ALA A 107 11.10 10.39 12.54
N MET A 108 10.89 10.28 11.22
CA MET A 108 9.83 11.00 10.51
C MET A 108 8.81 10.03 9.93
N VAL A 109 7.56 10.47 9.87
CA VAL A 109 6.44 9.75 9.26
C VAL A 109 5.62 10.71 8.39
N GLN A 110 5.18 10.22 7.24
CA GLN A 110 4.23 10.90 6.38
C GLN A 110 2.94 10.08 6.23
N CYS A 111 1.79 10.75 6.22
CA CYS A 111 0.49 10.09 6.09
C CYS A 111 -0.15 10.40 4.74
N ALA A 112 -0.54 9.36 4.00
CA ALA A 112 -1.23 9.53 2.74
C ALA A 112 -2.64 10.14 2.92
N PRO A 113 -3.17 10.87 1.92
CA PRO A 113 -4.44 11.59 2.05
C PRO A 113 -5.65 10.72 2.41
N ALA A 114 -5.69 9.46 1.97
CA ALA A 114 -6.77 8.54 2.27
C ALA A 114 -6.76 8.07 3.75
N VAL A 115 -5.60 8.00 4.39
CA VAL A 115 -5.48 7.46 5.76
C VAL A 115 -6.25 8.31 6.76
N ARG A 116 -6.22 9.65 6.61
CA ARG A 116 -6.91 10.57 7.53
C ARG A 116 -8.44 10.55 7.42
N VAL A 117 -9.00 9.89 6.41
CA VAL A 117 -10.45 9.79 6.19
C VAL A 117 -11.01 8.40 6.51
N THR A 118 -10.18 7.36 6.47
CA THR A 118 -10.60 5.96 6.71
C THR A 118 -10.17 5.41 8.06
N LEU A 119 -9.04 5.85 8.63
CA LEU A 119 -8.50 5.27 9.86
C LEU A 119 -9.49 5.34 11.04
N ALA A 120 -10.33 6.38 11.07
CA ALA A 120 -11.33 6.58 12.11
C ALA A 120 -12.36 5.45 12.20
N GLU A 121 -12.62 4.74 11.10
CA GLU A 121 -13.56 3.62 11.01
C GLU A 121 -13.13 2.46 11.91
N GLU A 122 -11.82 2.19 11.98
CA GLU A 122 -11.22 1.17 12.87
C GLU A 122 -11.40 1.49 14.36
N PHE A 123 -11.77 2.73 14.69
CA PHE A 123 -12.08 3.18 16.05
C PHE A 123 -13.58 3.37 16.27
N GLY A 124 -14.42 2.81 15.41
CA GLY A 124 -15.89 2.83 15.53
C GLY A 124 -16.55 4.16 15.16
N LEU A 125 -15.84 5.05 14.47
CA LEU A 125 -16.43 6.29 13.96
C LEU A 125 -17.07 6.06 12.58
N PRO A 126 -18.07 6.87 12.18
CA PRO A 126 -18.70 6.73 10.87
C PRO A 126 -17.71 6.84 9.69
N PRO A 127 -17.95 6.14 8.57
CA PRO A 127 -17.13 6.27 7.37
C PRO A 127 -16.95 7.71 6.89
N GLY A 128 -15.73 8.05 6.50
CA GLY A 128 -15.36 9.40 6.07
C GLY A 128 -15.16 10.42 7.20
N THR A 129 -15.18 10.00 8.48
CA THR A 129 -14.87 10.90 9.60
C THR A 129 -13.43 11.39 9.55
N LEU A 130 -13.23 12.70 9.44
CA LEU A 130 -11.90 13.32 9.39
C LEU A 130 -11.27 13.44 10.78
N THR A 131 -10.11 12.81 10.98
CA THR A 131 -9.37 12.88 12.26
C THR A 131 -7.86 13.20 12.14
N PRO A 132 -7.44 14.19 11.32
CA PRO A 132 -6.02 14.46 11.08
C PRO A 132 -5.27 14.87 12.36
N GLY A 133 -5.89 15.68 13.24
CA GLY A 133 -5.27 16.08 14.51
C GLY A 133 -5.06 14.91 15.48
N LYS A 134 -6.02 13.96 15.55
CA LYS A 134 -5.89 12.75 16.39
C LYS A 134 -4.81 11.82 15.85
N LEU A 135 -4.75 11.62 14.53
CA LEU A 135 -3.68 10.86 13.86
C LEU A 135 -2.31 11.46 14.18
N ALA A 136 -2.17 12.78 14.01
CA ALA A 136 -0.90 13.44 14.24
C ALA A 136 -0.48 13.42 15.72
N ALA A 137 -1.42 13.52 16.66
CA ALA A 137 -1.15 13.37 18.09
C ALA A 137 -0.75 11.93 18.45
N ALA A 138 -1.41 10.93 17.85
CA ALA A 138 -1.09 9.52 18.08
C ALA A 138 0.33 9.18 17.58
N LEU A 139 0.70 9.61 16.37
CA LEU A 139 2.05 9.38 15.83
C LEU A 139 3.16 10.04 16.65
N ARG A 140 2.93 11.25 17.18
CA ARG A 140 3.86 11.88 18.12
C ARG A 140 4.01 11.06 19.40
N ARG A 141 2.91 10.56 19.96
CA ARG A 141 2.93 9.68 21.15
C ARG A 141 3.63 8.34 20.88
N LEU A 142 3.70 7.90 19.63
CA LEU A 142 4.42 6.70 19.20
C LEU A 142 5.92 6.94 18.98
N GLY A 143 6.44 8.16 19.18
CA GLY A 143 7.87 8.47 19.13
C GLY A 143 8.37 9.11 17.82
N PHE A 144 7.48 9.41 16.87
CA PHE A 144 7.88 10.12 15.66
C PHE A 144 8.08 11.62 15.96
N ALA A 145 9.29 12.11 15.68
CA ALA A 145 9.68 13.51 15.84
C ALA A 145 9.08 14.40 14.75
N GLY A 146 9.07 13.92 13.50
CA GLY A 146 8.44 14.59 12.36
C GLY A 146 7.15 13.87 11.95
N VAL A 147 6.02 14.59 11.95
CA VAL A 147 4.74 14.06 11.47
C VAL A 147 4.21 14.98 10.37
N TYR A 148 4.23 14.49 9.14
CA TYR A 148 3.89 15.24 7.94
C TYR A 148 2.66 14.67 7.23
N ASP A 149 1.91 15.53 6.58
CA ASP A 149 0.82 15.13 5.69
C ASP A 149 1.34 15.11 4.25
N THR A 150 1.21 13.98 3.56
CA THR A 150 1.64 13.85 2.17
C THR A 150 0.84 14.77 1.25
N THR A 151 -0.29 15.35 1.69
CA THR A 151 -1.01 16.36 0.90
C THR A 151 -0.16 17.56 0.53
N PHE A 152 0.76 18.00 1.39
CA PHE A 152 1.65 19.11 1.03
C PHE A 152 2.49 18.75 -0.21
N ALA A 153 3.08 17.56 -0.22
CA ALA A 153 3.84 17.10 -1.38
C ALA A 153 2.94 16.78 -2.58
N ALA A 154 1.65 16.49 -2.36
CA ALA A 154 0.68 16.36 -3.44
C ALA A 154 0.41 17.71 -4.11
N ASP A 155 0.34 18.81 -3.35
CA ASP A 155 0.25 20.16 -3.93
C ASP A 155 1.49 20.47 -4.78
N VAL A 156 2.69 20.08 -4.33
CA VAL A 156 3.93 20.20 -5.12
C VAL A 156 3.86 19.33 -6.39
N THR A 157 3.33 18.10 -6.31
CA THR A 157 3.12 17.26 -7.50
C THR A 157 2.19 17.96 -8.50
N ILE A 158 1.10 18.56 -8.04
CA ILE A 158 0.18 19.30 -8.91
C ILE A 158 0.86 20.51 -9.56
N MET A 159 1.68 21.27 -8.82
CA MET A 159 2.41 22.40 -9.39
C MET A 159 3.31 21.97 -10.55
N GLU A 160 4.11 20.93 -10.35
CA GLU A 160 5.03 20.42 -11.37
C GLU A 160 4.29 19.75 -12.54
N GLU A 161 3.29 18.91 -12.26
CA GLU A 161 2.55 18.15 -13.28
C GLU A 161 1.66 19.07 -14.13
N SER A 162 1.13 20.14 -13.53
CA SER A 162 0.39 21.18 -14.27
C SER A 162 1.31 22.01 -15.16
N ALA A 163 2.49 22.39 -14.69
CA ALA A 163 3.47 23.10 -15.50
C ALA A 163 3.94 22.23 -16.68
N GLU A 164 4.17 20.94 -16.45
CA GLU A 164 4.49 19.97 -17.50
C GLU A 164 3.34 19.84 -18.51
N LEU A 165 2.10 19.72 -18.04
CA LEU A 165 0.93 19.62 -18.90
C LEU A 165 0.79 20.84 -19.82
N LEU A 166 0.93 22.05 -19.27
CA LEU A 166 0.87 23.28 -20.07
C LEU A 166 1.97 23.29 -21.14
N GLY A 167 3.20 22.94 -20.79
CA GLY A 167 4.30 22.84 -21.76
C GLY A 167 4.08 21.79 -22.86
N ARG A 168 3.46 20.66 -22.53
CA ARG A 168 3.11 19.62 -23.52
C ARG A 168 1.94 20.02 -24.41
N ILE A 169 0.97 20.77 -23.90
CA ILE A 169 -0.13 21.33 -24.71
C ILE A 169 0.42 22.32 -25.73
N ASP A 170 1.31 23.23 -25.32
CA ASP A 170 1.89 24.23 -26.22
C ASP A 170 2.78 23.61 -27.30
N SER A 171 3.56 22.58 -26.95
CA SER A 171 4.47 21.90 -27.90
C SER A 171 3.81 20.80 -28.73
N GLY A 172 2.66 20.27 -28.30
CA GLY A 172 1.97 19.14 -28.93
C GLY A 172 2.67 17.79 -28.80
N VAL A 173 3.71 17.68 -27.96
CA VAL A 173 4.54 16.47 -27.82
C VAL A 173 4.03 15.58 -26.68
N ALA A 174 4.03 14.26 -26.91
CA ALA A 174 3.75 13.23 -25.90
C ALA A 174 2.42 13.42 -25.14
N LEU A 175 1.35 13.70 -25.90
CA LEU A 175 -0.04 13.77 -25.43
C LEU A 175 -0.84 12.51 -25.84
N PRO A 176 -1.74 11.99 -24.98
CA PRO A 176 -2.15 12.55 -23.69
C PRO A 176 -1.06 12.42 -22.61
N LEU A 177 -1.09 13.31 -21.61
CA LEU A 177 -0.27 13.18 -20.39
C LEU A 177 -0.98 12.22 -19.42
N PHE A 178 -0.31 11.15 -19.05
CA PHE A 178 -0.76 10.22 -18.01
C PHE A 178 -0.10 10.56 -16.68
N THR A 179 -0.87 10.46 -15.60
CA THR A 179 -0.32 10.62 -14.24
C THR A 179 0.70 9.54 -13.90
N SER A 180 1.71 9.87 -13.10
CA SER A 180 2.78 8.94 -12.68
C SER A 180 2.75 8.61 -11.17
N CYS A 181 1.80 9.15 -10.41
CA CYS A 181 1.81 9.06 -8.95
C CYS A 181 1.43 7.68 -8.38
N CYS A 182 0.70 6.85 -9.14
CA CYS A 182 0.31 5.49 -8.73
C CYS A 182 1.38 4.46 -9.14
N PRO A 183 2.10 3.82 -8.20
CA PRO A 183 3.18 2.90 -8.55
C PRO A 183 2.68 1.64 -9.27
N ALA A 184 1.45 1.19 -9.00
CA ALA A 184 0.87 0.05 -9.71
C ALA A 184 0.58 0.40 -11.19
N TRP A 185 0.15 1.62 -11.46
CA TRP A 185 -0.06 2.11 -12.83
C TRP A 185 1.27 2.26 -13.57
N VAL A 186 2.27 2.89 -12.95
CA VAL A 186 3.62 3.01 -13.54
C VAL A 186 4.17 1.64 -13.88
N ARG A 187 4.14 0.68 -12.95
CA ARG A 187 4.58 -0.70 -13.20
C ARG A 187 3.78 -1.35 -14.34
N HIS A 188 2.47 -1.13 -14.41
CA HIS A 188 1.66 -1.67 -15.49
C HIS A 188 2.10 -1.14 -16.86
N VAL A 189 2.33 0.17 -16.97
CA VAL A 189 2.85 0.80 -18.19
C VAL A 189 4.22 0.23 -18.55
N GLU A 190 5.15 0.15 -17.60
CA GLU A 190 6.50 -0.37 -17.84
C GLU A 190 6.49 -1.80 -18.37
N THR A 191 5.61 -2.67 -17.86
CA THR A 191 5.61 -4.09 -18.22
C THR A 191 4.70 -4.43 -19.40
N ALA A 192 3.57 -3.76 -19.55
CA ALA A 192 2.56 -4.11 -20.55
C ALA A 192 2.50 -3.12 -21.73
N TRP A 193 2.84 -1.85 -21.50
CA TRP A 193 2.70 -0.78 -22.49
C TRP A 193 3.92 0.15 -22.52
N PRO A 194 5.15 -0.37 -22.72
CA PRO A 194 6.37 0.43 -22.62
C PRO A 194 6.40 1.60 -23.62
N ALA A 195 5.70 1.47 -24.75
CA ALA A 195 5.54 2.56 -25.73
C ALA A 195 4.80 3.79 -25.17
N LEU A 196 4.04 3.64 -24.07
CA LEU A 196 3.35 4.74 -23.39
C LEU A 196 4.19 5.41 -22.30
N ILE A 197 5.40 4.93 -22.01
CA ILE A 197 6.31 5.56 -21.02
C ILE A 197 6.53 7.05 -21.32
N PRO A 198 6.75 7.51 -22.56
CA PRO A 198 6.90 8.94 -22.86
C PRO A 198 5.68 9.78 -22.47
N HIS A 199 4.50 9.17 -22.35
CA HIS A 199 3.26 9.83 -21.96
C HIS A 199 3.09 9.94 -20.44
N LEU A 200 3.86 9.21 -19.63
CA LEU A 200 3.86 9.41 -18.18
C LEU A 200 4.41 10.80 -17.83
N SER A 201 3.81 11.44 -16.84
CA SER A 201 4.37 12.62 -16.21
C SER A 201 5.77 12.31 -15.66
N SER A 202 6.68 13.25 -15.86
CA SER A 202 8.03 13.20 -15.28
C SER A 202 8.04 13.46 -13.77
N CYS A 203 6.90 13.91 -13.22
CA CYS A 203 6.74 14.16 -11.80
C CYS A 203 6.92 12.88 -10.98
N LYS A 204 7.56 13.01 -9.83
CA LYS A 204 7.56 11.97 -8.80
C LYS A 204 6.18 11.87 -8.14
N SER A 205 5.86 10.73 -7.54
CA SER A 205 4.65 10.63 -6.70
C SER A 205 4.77 11.54 -5.47
N PRO A 206 3.65 11.96 -4.87
CA PRO A 206 3.66 12.77 -3.65
C PRO A 206 4.52 12.16 -2.53
N GLN A 207 4.52 10.84 -2.38
CA GLN A 207 5.36 10.12 -1.41
C GLN A 207 6.86 10.30 -1.70
N GLN A 208 7.25 10.27 -2.97
CA GLN A 208 8.64 10.41 -3.40
C GLN A 208 9.11 11.87 -3.39
N MET A 209 8.22 12.81 -3.71
CA MET A 209 8.49 14.25 -3.55
C MET A 209 8.64 14.62 -2.07
N ALA A 210 7.74 14.12 -1.23
CA ALA A 210 7.81 14.25 0.23
C ALA A 210 9.19 13.86 0.77
N GLY A 211 9.66 12.64 0.46
CA GLY A 211 10.98 12.17 0.94
C GLY A 211 12.20 12.89 0.33
N ALA A 212 12.01 13.77 -0.66
CA ALA A 212 13.06 14.64 -1.16
C ALA A 212 13.03 16.04 -0.51
N LEU A 213 11.87 16.46 -0.02
CA LEU A 213 11.65 17.78 0.61
C LEU A 213 11.96 17.76 2.11
N PHE A 214 11.75 16.63 2.77
CA PHE A 214 11.96 16.41 4.20
C PHE A 214 12.49 15.00 4.47
#